data_AF-A0A3B9QG70-F1
#
_entry.id   AF-A0A3B9QG70-F1
#
_cell.length_a   1.000
_cell.length_b   1.000
_cell.length_c   1.000
_cell.angle_alpha   90.00
_cell.angle_beta   90.00
_cell.angle_gamma   90.00
#
_symmetry.space_group_name_H-M   'P 1'
#
loop_
_entity.id
_entity.type
_entity.pdbx_description
1 polymer ?
#
loop_
_entity_poly.entity_id
_entity_poly.type
_entity_poly.pdbx_seq_one_letter_code
_entity_poly.pdbx_strand_id
1 'polypeptide(L)'
;MGELSRQEARLRLVVNRDEVDRISGELWHLGTLGIEEQLDGDDVILLAGFDSAVAADEAATQLERFAIVEEFGSGDYLDTWREFATVYRTGNRLVVKAPWVSYEPDGTELVLWIDPGRSFGSGSHPSTQLALAELERLLEGNESVLDVGCGSGILAVAAARLGATQVLAIDIDTAAPEVTVGNARANGVEEFIEVSTGPL
;
A
#
# COMPACT_ATOMS: atom_id res chain seq x y z
N MET A 1 5.12 10.48 -10.67
CA MET A 1 6.05 9.37 -10.42
C MET A 1 7.06 9.85 -9.38
N GLY A 2 6.73 9.70 -8.09
CA GLY A 2 7.42 10.36 -6.97
C GLY A 2 8.70 9.63 -6.54
N GLU A 3 9.68 10.43 -6.09
CA GLU A 3 11.09 10.11 -5.86
C GLU A 3 11.40 8.97 -4.88
N LEU A 4 10.40 8.40 -4.19
CA LEU A 4 10.56 7.25 -3.30
C LEU A 4 10.68 5.91 -4.05
N SER A 5 10.44 5.89 -5.37
CA SER A 5 10.55 4.71 -6.25
C SER A 5 11.99 4.30 -6.58
N ARG A 6 13.02 4.95 -6.02
CA ARG A 6 14.42 4.73 -6.41
C ARG A 6 15.24 3.95 -5.40
N GLN A 7 14.75 3.66 -4.19
CA GLN A 7 15.58 2.97 -3.20
C GLN A 7 15.84 1.50 -3.62
N GLU A 8 17.09 1.22 -4.00
CA GLU A 8 17.56 -0.12 -4.40
C GLU A 8 18.51 -0.72 -3.35
N ALA A 9 18.99 0.08 -2.39
CA ALA A 9 19.82 -0.40 -1.28
C ALA A 9 19.59 0.42 0.00
N ARG A 10 19.90 -0.18 1.16
CA ARG A 10 19.97 0.53 2.45
C ARG A 10 21.30 0.33 3.12
N LEU A 11 21.73 1.34 3.84
CA LEU A 11 22.86 1.30 4.74
C LEU A 11 22.33 1.12 6.17
N ARG A 12 22.74 0.03 6.82
CA ARG A 12 22.41 -0.29 8.21
C ARG A 12 23.60 0.06 9.11
N LEU A 13 23.38 0.95 10.07
CA LEU A 13 24.39 1.41 11.03
C LEU A 13 23.85 1.26 12.45
N VAL A 14 24.70 0.84 13.39
CA VAL A 14 24.40 0.93 14.82
C VAL A 14 25.15 2.14 15.37
N VAL A 15 24.42 3.07 15.99
CA VAL A 15 24.95 4.31 16.55
C VAL A 15 24.48 4.49 17.98
N ASN A 16 25.26 5.19 18.79
CA ASN A 16 24.78 5.57 20.11
C ASN A 16 23.72 6.68 20.00
N ARG A 17 22.81 6.75 20.98
CA ARG A 17 21.69 7.71 20.99
C ARG A 17 22.14 9.17 20.89
N ASP A 18 23.29 9.51 21.46
CA ASP A 18 23.84 10.88 21.41
C ASP A 18 24.45 11.23 20.04
N GLU A 19 24.74 10.23 19.21
CA GLU A 19 25.31 10.41 17.87
C GLU A 19 24.25 10.43 16.75
N VAL A 20 23.00 10.05 17.03
CA VAL A 20 21.92 9.91 16.03
C VAL A 20 21.77 11.16 15.18
N ASP A 21 21.58 12.34 15.79
CA ASP A 21 21.36 13.59 15.06
C ASP A 21 22.53 13.94 14.13
N ARG A 22 23.76 13.70 14.60
CA ARG A 22 24.98 13.98 13.84
C ARG A 22 25.10 13.05 12.63
N ILE A 23 24.95 11.74 12.85
CA ILE A 23 25.10 10.73 11.80
C ILE A 23 23.97 10.85 10.78
N SER A 24 22.73 11.11 11.22
CA SER A 24 21.62 11.40 10.32
C SER A 24 21.91 12.61 9.43
N GLY A 25 22.50 13.68 9.97
CA GLY A 25 22.93 14.83 9.18
C GLY A 25 24.00 14.49 8.13
N GLU A 26 24.97 13.65 8.48
CA GLU A 26 26.00 13.17 7.54
C GLU A 26 25.39 12.32 6.42
N LEU A 27 24.47 11.41 6.75
CA LEU A 27 23.75 10.57 5.78
C LEU A 27 22.95 11.40 4.77
N TRP A 28 22.33 12.50 5.21
CA TRP A 28 21.68 13.47 4.31
C TRP A 28 22.68 14.15 3.37
N HIS A 29 23.87 14.49 3.85
CA HIS A 29 24.91 15.06 2.99
C HIS A 29 25.45 14.04 1.97
N LEU A 30 25.43 12.76 2.34
CA LEU A 30 25.84 11.64 1.50
C LEU A 30 24.76 11.18 0.52
N GLY A 31 23.59 11.84 0.51
CA GLY A 31 22.56 11.61 -0.51
C GLY A 31 21.56 10.51 -0.20
N THR A 32 21.35 10.18 1.09
CA THR A 32 20.24 9.29 1.44
C THR A 32 18.89 9.87 1.01
N LEU A 33 17.97 8.99 0.61
CA LEU A 33 16.59 9.33 0.24
C LEU A 33 15.65 9.34 1.45
N GLY A 34 16.08 8.77 2.58
CA GLY A 34 15.30 8.69 3.81
C GLY A 34 16.00 7.82 4.86
N ILE A 35 15.72 8.10 6.13
CA ILE A 35 16.32 7.42 7.28
C ILE A 35 15.18 6.89 8.17
N GLU A 36 15.24 5.61 8.52
CA GLU A 36 14.43 5.00 9.56
C GLU A 36 15.28 4.71 10.80
N GLU A 37 14.74 5.01 11.99
CA GLU A 37 15.39 4.78 13.27
C GLU A 37 14.70 3.63 14.01
N GLN A 38 15.48 2.65 14.46
CA GLN A 38 14.98 1.54 15.28
C GLN A 38 15.76 1.47 16.59
N LEU A 39 15.06 1.35 17.71
CA LEU A 39 15.71 1.21 19.02
C LEU A 39 16.28 -0.20 19.20
N ASP A 40 17.55 -0.31 19.61
CA ASP A 40 18.22 -1.56 19.95
C ASP A 40 18.91 -1.44 21.31
N GLY A 41 18.11 -1.59 22.38
CA GLY A 41 18.56 -1.36 23.74
C GLY A 41 18.98 0.10 23.98
N ASP A 42 20.26 0.29 24.31
CA ASP A 42 20.86 1.60 24.56
C ASP A 42 21.33 2.29 23.27
N ASP A 43 21.41 1.55 22.17
CA ASP A 43 21.82 2.05 20.85
C ASP A 43 20.60 2.25 19.92
N VAL A 44 20.87 2.87 18.77
CA VAL A 44 19.90 3.10 17.69
C VAL A 44 20.45 2.52 16.40
N ILE A 45 19.62 1.77 15.68
CA ILE A 45 19.90 1.33 14.33
C ILE A 45 19.36 2.40 13.38
N LEU A 46 20.24 2.96 12.56
CA LEU A 46 19.85 3.81 11.43
C LEU A 46 19.81 2.97 10.16
N LEU A 47 18.68 3.03 9.46
CA LEU A 47 18.47 2.43 8.15
C LEU A 47 18.32 3.55 7.12
N ALA A 48 19.40 3.87 6.41
CA ALA A 48 19.43 4.95 5.43
C ALA A 48 19.27 4.37 4.01
N GLY A 49 18.22 4.75 3.29
CA GLY A 49 17.96 4.27 1.94
C GLY A 49 18.69 5.08 0.87
N PHE A 50 19.19 4.41 -0.17
CA PHE A 50 19.92 5.00 -1.29
C PHE A 50 19.37 4.52 -2.63
N ASP A 51 19.59 5.30 -3.67
CA ASP A 51 19.06 5.01 -5.00
C ASP A 51 19.76 3.84 -5.73
N SER A 52 20.88 3.37 -5.19
CA SER A 52 21.66 2.25 -5.72
C SER A 52 22.58 1.67 -4.64
N ALA A 53 22.98 0.40 -4.83
CA ALA A 53 24.00 -0.25 -3.99
C ALA A 53 25.34 0.50 -4.03
N VAL A 54 25.70 1.06 -5.19
CA VAL A 54 26.93 1.84 -5.37
C VAL A 54 26.90 3.11 -4.50
N ALA A 55 25.80 3.85 -4.50
CA ALA A 55 25.66 5.05 -3.66
C ALA A 55 25.71 4.70 -2.16
N ALA A 56 25.09 3.58 -1.76
CA ALA A 56 25.15 3.11 -0.38
C ALA A 56 26.58 2.71 0.04
N ASP A 57 27.35 2.06 -0.82
CA ASP A 57 28.74 1.66 -0.57
C ASP A 57 29.71 2.86 -0.51
N GLU A 58 29.51 3.85 -1.38
CA GLU A 58 30.25 5.12 -1.34
C GLU A 58 29.98 5.88 -0.03
N ALA A 59 28.72 5.92 0.41
CA ALA A 59 28.34 6.51 1.69
C ALA A 59 28.95 5.74 2.88
N ALA A 60 28.91 4.40 2.84
CA ALA A 60 29.53 3.55 3.86
C ALA A 60 31.03 3.83 4.00
N THR A 61 31.73 3.97 2.87
CA THR A 61 33.17 4.28 2.83
C THR A 61 33.48 5.66 3.41
N GLN A 62 32.65 6.67 3.11
CA GLN A 62 32.85 8.05 3.57
C GLN A 62 32.52 8.27 5.05
N LEU A 63 31.64 7.46 5.63
CA LEU A 63 31.29 7.56 7.06
C LEU A 63 32.42 7.10 7.99
N GLU A 64 33.46 6.46 7.47
CA GLU A 64 34.59 5.90 8.25
C GLU A 64 34.13 5.00 9.42
N ARG A 65 32.97 4.36 9.28
CA ARG A 65 32.34 3.52 10.31
C ARG A 65 31.90 2.19 9.73
N PHE A 66 31.76 1.21 10.60
CA PHE A 66 31.19 -0.07 10.20
C PHE A 66 29.70 0.11 9.86
N ALA A 67 29.34 -0.21 8.64
CA ALA A 67 28.00 -0.15 8.11
C ALA A 67 27.76 -1.36 7.22
N ILE A 68 26.55 -1.89 7.22
CA ILE A 68 26.17 -3.01 6.37
C ILE A 68 25.35 -2.46 5.22
N VAL A 69 25.84 -2.62 3.99
CA VAL A 69 25.04 -2.36 2.79
C VAL A 69 24.16 -3.58 2.55
N GLU A 70 22.86 -3.36 2.48
CA GLU A 70 21.88 -4.39 2.15
C GLU A 70 21.19 -3.97 0.86
N GLU A 71 21.33 -4.80 -0.18
CA GLU A 71 20.68 -4.59 -1.48
C GLU A 71 19.27 -5.17 -1.44
N PHE A 72 18.32 -4.47 -2.05
CA PHE A 72 16.95 -4.95 -2.24
C PHE A 72 16.69 -5.12 -3.72
N GLY A 73 15.92 -6.15 -4.09
CA GLY A 73 15.28 -6.14 -5.40
C GLY A 73 14.39 -4.90 -5.49
N SER A 74 14.36 -4.24 -6.66
CA SER A 74 13.44 -3.13 -6.91
C SER A 74 12.01 -3.54 -6.54
N GLY A 75 11.49 -3.07 -5.40
CA GLY A 75 10.14 -3.39 -4.91
C GLY A 75 10.05 -4.17 -3.59
N ASP A 76 11.13 -4.80 -3.09
CA ASP A 76 11.03 -5.69 -1.91
C ASP A 76 10.59 -4.95 -0.63
N TYR A 77 11.01 -3.69 -0.45
CA TYR A 77 10.61 -2.89 0.70
C TYR A 77 9.13 -2.49 0.69
N LEU A 78 8.59 -2.24 -0.51
CA LEU A 78 7.22 -1.75 -0.71
C LEU A 78 6.18 -2.83 -0.47
N ASP A 79 6.59 -4.10 -0.37
CA ASP A 79 5.69 -5.25 -0.18
C ASP A 79 5.72 -5.81 1.25
N THR A 80 6.50 -5.23 2.18
CA THR A 80 6.55 -5.67 3.59
C THR A 80 5.16 -5.68 4.25
N TRP A 81 4.25 -4.77 3.83
CA TRP A 81 2.87 -4.76 4.31
C TRP A 81 2.08 -6.03 3.94
N ARG A 82 2.48 -6.74 2.87
CA ARG A 82 1.80 -7.97 2.42
C ARG A 82 1.91 -9.10 3.45
N GLU A 83 2.98 -9.11 4.26
CA GLU A 83 3.16 -10.07 5.36
C GLU A 83 2.12 -9.89 6.47
N PHE A 84 1.58 -8.67 6.60
CA PHE A 84 0.52 -8.34 7.56
C PHE A 84 -0.88 -8.36 6.92
N ALA A 85 -0.99 -8.69 5.63
CA ALA A 85 -2.27 -8.80 4.97
C ALA A 85 -3.09 -9.93 5.60
N THR A 86 -4.28 -9.60 6.06
CA THR A 86 -5.21 -10.54 6.67
C THR A 86 -6.60 -10.40 6.05
N VAL A 87 -7.51 -11.29 6.43
CA VAL A 87 -8.90 -11.28 5.97
C VAL A 87 -9.71 -10.37 6.89
N TYR A 88 -10.46 -9.45 6.28
CA TYR A 88 -11.37 -8.55 7.00
C TYR A 88 -12.82 -8.92 6.70
N ARG A 89 -13.62 -9.09 7.74
CA ARG A 89 -15.08 -9.25 7.61
C ARG A 89 -15.75 -7.92 7.88
N THR A 90 -16.70 -7.56 7.03
CA THR A 90 -17.48 -6.34 7.19
C THR A 90 -18.92 -6.57 6.76
N GLY A 91 -19.85 -5.79 7.30
CA GLY A 91 -21.27 -5.99 7.06
C GLY A 91 -21.77 -7.35 7.52
N ASN A 92 -22.73 -7.91 6.79
CA ASN A 92 -23.36 -9.20 7.08
C ASN A 92 -22.63 -10.35 6.37
N ARG A 93 -22.30 -10.19 5.08
CA ARG A 93 -21.65 -11.27 4.30
C ARG A 93 -20.40 -10.84 3.53
N LEU A 94 -19.98 -9.57 3.60
CA LEU A 94 -18.79 -9.12 2.88
C LEU A 94 -17.49 -9.56 3.55
N VAL A 95 -16.59 -10.09 2.73
CA VAL A 95 -15.24 -10.49 3.15
C VAL A 95 -14.23 -9.87 2.21
N VAL A 96 -13.27 -9.11 2.73
CA VAL A 96 -12.16 -8.53 1.97
C VAL A 96 -10.92 -9.37 2.23
N LYS A 97 -10.26 -9.79 1.16
CA LYS A 97 -8.98 -10.49 1.24
C LYS A 97 -8.01 -9.98 0.19
N ALA A 98 -6.73 -10.03 0.52
CA ALA A 98 -5.68 -9.90 -0.48
C ALA A 98 -5.56 -11.19 -1.32
N PRO A 99 -5.20 -11.11 -2.62
CA PRO A 99 -5.14 -12.27 -3.49
C PRO A 99 -4.19 -13.40 -3.03
N TRP A 100 -3.11 -13.05 -2.33
CA TRP A 100 -2.11 -14.01 -1.82
C TRP A 100 -2.49 -14.64 -0.47
N VAL A 101 -3.54 -14.17 0.20
CA VAL A 101 -3.98 -14.74 1.48
C VAL A 101 -4.88 -15.95 1.21
N SER A 102 -4.50 -17.13 1.71
CA SER A 102 -5.36 -18.31 1.62
C SER A 102 -6.59 -18.14 2.52
N TYR A 103 -7.77 -18.34 1.95
CA TYR A 103 -9.04 -18.22 2.66
C TYR A 103 -10.10 -19.05 1.94
N GLU A 104 -10.78 -19.92 2.68
CA GLU A 104 -11.92 -20.70 2.20
C GLU A 104 -13.21 -20.03 2.68
N PRO A 105 -13.98 -19.40 1.78
CA PRO A 105 -15.25 -18.78 2.17
C PRO A 105 -16.30 -19.83 2.50
N ASP A 106 -17.17 -19.48 3.44
CA ASP A 106 -18.42 -20.22 3.56
C ASP A 106 -19.34 -19.88 2.36
N GLY A 107 -20.31 -20.76 2.06
CA GLY A 107 -21.19 -20.57 0.89
C GLY A 107 -22.10 -19.35 0.93
N THR A 108 -22.09 -18.57 2.02
CA THR A 108 -22.90 -17.36 2.19
C THR A 108 -22.09 -16.07 2.06
N GLU A 109 -20.76 -16.15 2.13
CA GLU A 109 -19.86 -15.01 2.05
C GLU A 109 -19.68 -14.47 0.62
N LEU A 110 -19.71 -13.15 0.50
CA LEU A 110 -19.37 -12.40 -0.71
C LEU A 110 -17.93 -11.90 -0.59
N VAL A 111 -17.00 -12.65 -1.19
CA VAL A 111 -15.56 -12.36 -1.12
C VAL A 111 -15.13 -11.34 -2.17
N LEU A 112 -14.49 -10.27 -1.72
CA LEU A 112 -13.82 -9.25 -2.51
C LEU A 112 -12.30 -9.46 -2.49
N TRP A 113 -11.73 -9.59 -3.67
CA TRP A 113 -10.29 -9.77 -3.88
C TRP A 113 -9.65 -8.41 -4.13
N ILE A 114 -8.94 -7.87 -3.13
CA ILE A 114 -8.41 -6.51 -3.20
C ILE A 114 -6.90 -6.55 -3.01
N ASP A 115 -6.18 -6.24 -4.08
CA ASP A 115 -4.79 -5.80 -4.01
C ASP A 115 -4.78 -4.26 -4.04
N PRO A 116 -4.59 -3.59 -2.89
CA PRO A 116 -4.46 -2.13 -2.88
C PRO A 116 -3.22 -1.65 -3.64
N GLY A 117 -2.23 -2.50 -3.92
CA GLY A 117 -0.97 -2.12 -4.53
C GLY A 117 -0.31 -0.99 -3.76
N ARG A 118 -0.16 0.16 -4.42
CA ARG A 118 0.38 1.40 -3.82
C ARG A 118 -0.71 2.42 -3.44
N SER A 119 -1.97 2.11 -3.71
CA SER A 119 -3.11 2.96 -3.41
C SER A 119 -3.66 2.67 -2.01
N PHE A 120 -4.33 3.64 -1.41
CA PHE A 120 -5.08 3.42 -0.18
C PHE A 120 -6.30 2.50 -0.44
N GLY A 121 -6.76 1.80 0.60
CA GLY A 121 -7.99 0.99 0.53
C GLY A 121 -7.78 -0.52 0.57
N SER A 122 -6.91 -1.01 1.46
CA SER A 122 -6.70 -2.45 1.69
C SER A 122 -7.86 -3.17 2.40
N GLY A 123 -8.85 -2.42 2.89
CA GLY A 123 -9.94 -2.93 3.75
C GLY A 123 -9.60 -2.97 5.24
N SER A 124 -8.35 -2.72 5.62
CA SER A 124 -7.92 -2.71 7.03
C SER A 124 -8.42 -1.51 7.83
N HIS A 125 -8.68 -0.38 7.16
CA HIS A 125 -9.03 0.86 7.84
C HIS A 125 -10.50 0.86 8.30
N PRO A 126 -10.80 1.29 9.55
CA PRO A 126 -12.17 1.26 10.09
C PRO A 126 -13.21 2.00 9.25
N SER A 127 -12.83 3.13 8.62
CA SER A 127 -13.75 3.87 7.74
C SER A 127 -14.14 3.08 6.49
N THR A 128 -13.20 2.34 5.90
CA THR A 128 -13.46 1.47 4.75
C THR A 128 -14.40 0.34 5.14
N GLN A 129 -14.18 -0.29 6.30
CA GLN A 129 -15.07 -1.33 6.81
C GLN A 129 -16.48 -0.80 7.03
N LEU A 130 -16.62 0.36 7.68
CA LEU A 130 -17.93 0.99 7.90
C LEU A 130 -18.65 1.31 6.58
N ALA A 131 -17.93 1.89 5.61
CA ALA A 131 -18.49 2.21 4.30
C ALA A 131 -18.98 0.96 3.55
N LEU A 132 -18.20 -0.13 3.59
CA LEU A 132 -18.60 -1.42 3.01
C LEU A 132 -19.85 -2.01 3.66
N ALA A 133 -19.93 -1.95 5.00
CA ALA A 133 -21.09 -2.43 5.73
C ALA A 133 -22.36 -1.64 5.39
N GLU A 134 -22.26 -0.31 5.29
CA GLU A 134 -23.38 0.53 4.89
C GLU A 134 -23.76 0.32 3.42
N LEU A 135 -22.78 0.12 2.54
CA LEU A 135 -23.03 -0.17 1.13
C LEU A 135 -23.84 -1.46 0.96
N GLU A 136 -23.48 -2.53 1.69
CA GLU A 136 -24.25 -3.78 1.71
C GLU A 136 -25.69 -3.58 2.20
N ARG A 137 -25.89 -2.67 3.16
CA ARG A 137 -27.22 -2.39 3.72
C ARG A 137 -28.09 -1.53 2.79
N LEU A 138 -27.46 -0.66 2.00
CA LEU A 138 -28.14 0.37 1.21
C LEU A 138 -28.43 -0.04 -0.22
N LEU A 139 -27.60 -0.87 -0.83
CA LEU A 139 -27.81 -1.32 -2.21
C LEU A 139 -28.88 -2.41 -2.27
N GLU A 140 -29.86 -2.22 -3.14
CA GLU A 140 -30.91 -3.20 -3.49
C GLU A 140 -30.63 -3.87 -4.85
N GLY A 141 -29.71 -3.31 -5.64
CA GLY A 141 -29.30 -3.78 -6.97
C GLY A 141 -29.89 -2.92 -8.10
N ASN A 142 -29.18 -2.87 -9.22
CA ASN A 142 -29.47 -2.05 -10.41
C ASN A 142 -29.33 -0.54 -10.24
N GLU A 143 -28.77 -0.05 -9.14
CA GLU A 143 -28.44 1.37 -8.97
C GLU A 143 -27.18 1.76 -9.75
N SER A 144 -27.04 3.07 -9.98
CA SER A 144 -25.77 3.69 -10.35
C SER A 144 -25.06 4.24 -9.10
N VAL A 145 -23.74 4.04 -9.03
CA VAL A 145 -22.91 4.40 -7.88
C VAL A 145 -21.77 5.31 -8.32
N LEU A 146 -21.47 6.31 -7.49
CA LEU A 146 -20.30 7.17 -7.63
C LEU A 146 -19.37 6.91 -6.43
N ASP A 147 -18.14 6.49 -6.72
CA ASP A 147 -17.07 6.31 -5.73
C ASP A 147 -16.04 7.43 -5.87
N VAL A 148 -16.00 8.36 -4.90
CA VAL A 148 -15.11 9.53 -4.94
C VAL A 148 -13.91 9.33 -4.02
N GLY A 149 -12.71 9.37 -4.60
CA GLY A 149 -11.47 8.98 -3.92
C GLY A 149 -11.34 7.46 -3.90
N CYS A 150 -11.48 6.83 -5.07
CA CYS A 150 -11.64 5.38 -5.16
C CYS A 150 -10.38 4.59 -4.74
N GLY A 151 -9.16 5.14 -4.87
CA GLY A 151 -7.92 4.50 -4.47
C GLY A 151 -7.76 3.09 -5.07
N SER A 152 -7.90 2.06 -4.23
CA SER A 152 -7.89 0.64 -4.64
C SER A 152 -9.13 0.19 -5.41
N GLY A 153 -10.20 0.99 -5.39
CA GLY A 153 -11.50 0.66 -5.98
C GLY A 153 -12.35 -0.25 -5.10
N ILE A 154 -12.01 -0.45 -3.83
CA ILE A 154 -12.69 -1.42 -2.96
C ILE A 154 -14.20 -1.17 -2.83
N LEU A 155 -14.64 0.09 -2.75
CA LEU A 155 -16.06 0.43 -2.67
C LEU A 155 -16.74 0.27 -4.02
N ALA A 156 -16.10 0.70 -5.11
CA ALA A 156 -16.59 0.48 -6.47
C ALA A 156 -16.79 -1.02 -6.79
N VAL A 157 -15.81 -1.85 -6.46
CA VAL A 157 -15.85 -3.31 -6.63
C VAL A 157 -16.96 -3.93 -5.76
N ALA A 158 -17.07 -3.50 -4.50
CA ALA A 158 -18.15 -3.96 -3.62
C ALA A 158 -19.53 -3.61 -4.19
N ALA A 159 -19.71 -2.38 -4.68
CA ALA A 159 -20.97 -1.93 -5.26
C ALA A 159 -21.39 -2.80 -6.45
N ALA A 160 -20.46 -3.03 -7.39
CA ALA A 160 -20.73 -3.88 -8.54
C ALA A 160 -21.04 -5.32 -8.15
N ARG A 161 -20.31 -5.89 -7.16
CA ARG A 161 -20.57 -7.25 -6.63
C ARG A 161 -21.89 -7.37 -5.86
N LEU A 162 -22.39 -6.26 -5.31
CA LEU A 162 -23.70 -6.17 -4.67
C LEU A 162 -24.84 -5.95 -5.67
N GLY A 163 -24.54 -5.76 -6.96
CA GLY A 163 -25.51 -5.71 -8.04
C GLY A 163 -25.74 -4.32 -8.64
N ALA A 164 -24.90 -3.32 -8.32
CA ALA A 164 -24.91 -2.05 -9.06
C ALA A 164 -24.61 -2.31 -10.55
N THR A 165 -25.33 -1.63 -11.45
CA THR A 165 -25.21 -1.84 -12.90
C THR A 165 -24.29 -0.83 -13.56
N GLN A 166 -23.99 0.28 -12.87
CA GLN A 166 -23.05 1.29 -13.32
C GLN A 166 -22.33 1.89 -12.12
N VAL A 167 -21.01 1.88 -12.14
CA VAL A 167 -20.18 2.49 -11.10
C VAL A 167 -19.19 3.41 -11.77
N LEU A 168 -19.20 4.68 -11.38
CA LEU A 168 -18.16 5.64 -11.75
C LEU A 168 -17.23 5.82 -10.55
N ALA A 169 -15.97 5.48 -10.72
CA ALA A 169 -14.93 5.65 -9.71
C ALA A 169 -14.01 6.80 -10.13
N ILE A 170 -13.80 7.78 -9.25
CA ILE A 170 -12.93 8.91 -9.53
C ILE A 170 -11.86 9.08 -8.46
N ASP A 171 -10.64 9.43 -8.88
CA ASP A 171 -9.55 9.76 -7.97
C ASP A 171 -8.59 10.76 -8.61
N ILE A 172 -8.00 11.65 -7.83
CA ILE A 172 -6.97 12.57 -8.33
C ILE A 172 -5.61 11.89 -8.48
N ASP A 173 -5.40 10.74 -7.82
CA ASP A 173 -4.19 9.95 -7.97
C ASP A 173 -4.19 9.24 -9.33
N THR A 174 -3.17 9.53 -10.14
CA THR A 174 -2.96 8.90 -11.44
C THR A 174 -2.71 7.39 -11.38
N ALA A 175 -2.38 6.82 -10.21
CA ALA A 175 -2.21 5.39 -10.01
C ALA A 175 -3.52 4.65 -9.74
N ALA A 176 -4.56 5.32 -9.24
CA ALA A 176 -5.82 4.69 -8.85
C ALA A 176 -6.56 3.97 -10.00
N PRO A 177 -6.58 4.49 -11.26
CA PRO A 177 -7.24 3.79 -12.35
C PRO A 177 -6.70 2.38 -12.61
N GLU A 178 -5.38 2.22 -12.62
CA GLU A 178 -4.76 0.91 -12.86
C GLU A 178 -5.11 -0.09 -11.74
N VAL A 179 -5.02 0.36 -10.48
CA VAL A 179 -5.33 -0.49 -9.30
C VAL A 179 -6.81 -0.85 -9.26
N THR A 180 -7.70 0.12 -9.45
CA THR A 180 -9.16 -0.09 -9.44
C THR A 180 -9.58 -1.07 -10.53
N VAL A 181 -9.09 -0.89 -11.77
CA VAL A 181 -9.39 -1.81 -12.89
C VAL A 181 -8.81 -3.21 -12.62
N GLY A 182 -7.60 -3.32 -12.08
CA GLY A 182 -7.01 -4.59 -11.68
C GLY A 182 -7.87 -5.35 -10.67
N ASN A 183 -8.35 -4.65 -9.63
CA ASN A 183 -9.24 -5.22 -8.63
C ASN A 183 -10.62 -5.56 -9.22
N ALA A 184 -11.17 -4.71 -10.09
CA ALA A 184 -12.43 -5.00 -10.77
C ALA A 184 -12.35 -6.30 -11.61
N ARG A 185 -11.26 -6.48 -12.36
CA ARG A 185 -10.95 -7.71 -13.11
C ARG A 185 -10.85 -8.92 -12.21
N ALA A 186 -10.10 -8.82 -11.10
CA ALA A 186 -9.95 -9.91 -10.15
C ALA A 186 -11.29 -10.37 -9.53
N ASN A 187 -12.28 -9.48 -9.52
CA ASN A 187 -13.62 -9.75 -9.03
C ASN A 187 -14.66 -10.01 -10.13
N GLY A 188 -14.27 -9.99 -11.41
CA GLY A 188 -15.16 -10.23 -12.55
C GLY A 188 -16.27 -9.19 -12.70
N VAL A 189 -15.97 -7.91 -12.43
CA VAL A 189 -16.94 -6.80 -12.46
C VAL A 189 -16.42 -5.57 -13.23
N GLU A 190 -15.37 -5.72 -14.03
CA GLU A 190 -14.76 -4.62 -14.79
C GLU A 190 -15.78 -3.91 -15.70
N GLU A 191 -16.69 -4.67 -16.32
CA GLU A 191 -17.67 -4.13 -17.27
C GLU A 191 -18.68 -3.15 -16.65
N PHE A 192 -18.82 -3.16 -15.33
CA PHE A 192 -19.73 -2.28 -14.59
C PHE A 192 -19.03 -1.04 -14.05
N ILE A 193 -17.70 -0.95 -14.15
CA ILE A 193 -16.90 0.08 -13.48
C ILE A 193 -16.15 0.93 -14.51
N GLU A 194 -16.48 2.21 -14.57
CA GLU A 194 -15.70 3.24 -15.26
C GLU A 194 -14.81 3.97 -14.27
N VAL A 195 -13.55 4.24 -14.64
CA VAL A 195 -12.60 4.94 -13.77
C VAL A 195 -12.04 6.17 -14.45
N SER A 196 -11.99 7.29 -13.74
CA SER A 196 -11.52 8.57 -14.27
C SER A 196 -10.64 9.32 -13.26
N THR A 197 -9.64 10.05 -13.76
CA THR A 197 -8.88 11.01 -12.94
C THR A 197 -9.40 12.44 -13.06
N GLY A 198 -10.45 12.64 -13.87
CA GLY A 198 -11.08 13.93 -14.05
C GLY A 198 -12.06 14.23 -12.91
N PRO A 199 -12.13 15.48 -12.43
CA PRO A 199 -13.24 15.91 -11.60
C PRO A 199 -14.55 15.84 -12.41
N LEU A 200 -15.68 15.69 -11.70
CA LEU A 200 -17.04 15.69 -12.27
C LEU A 200 -17.41 17.04 -12.89
#